data_AF-A0A851KGW5-F1
#
_entry.id   AF-A0A851KGW5-F1
#
_cell.length_a   1.000
_cell.length_b   1.000
_cell.length_c   1.000
_cell.angle_alpha   90.00
_cell.angle_beta   90.00
_cell.angle_gamma   90.00
#
_symmetry.space_group_name_H-M   'P 1'
#
loop_
_entity.id
_entity.type
_entity.pdbx_description
1 polymer ?
#
loop_
_entity_poly.entity_id
_entity_poly.type
_entity_poly.pdbx_seq_one_letter_code
_entity_poly.pdbx_strand_id
1 'polypeptide(L)'
;VMVSAKAEYSKYSIEPASPIDFGAVIKGTKETQTVVLENKGMLGFKFRIHRAPKEASALESKSSKQGESAPLPTKHSAKKSSSLTQGHLNLGMFTVSPCSGSIRPRGQQKITVECLAEQEGTCEEQLYIDILGR
;
A
#
# COMPACT_ATOMS: atom_id res chain seq x y z
N VAL A 1 3.31 36.31 -36.59
CA VAL A 1 3.39 36.09 -35.12
C VAL A 1 3.63 34.61 -34.90
N MET A 2 4.66 34.23 -34.13
CA MET A 2 4.94 32.83 -33.78
C MET A 2 4.52 32.60 -32.34
N VAL A 3 3.69 31.58 -32.11
CA VAL A 3 3.24 31.16 -30.77
C VAL A 3 3.81 29.78 -30.51
N SER A 4 4.41 29.56 -29.34
CA SER A 4 4.86 28.25 -28.88
C SER A 4 4.22 27.89 -27.54
N ALA A 5 3.97 26.60 -27.33
CA ALA A 5 3.41 26.05 -26.10
C ALA A 5 4.20 24.79 -25.70
N LYS A 6 4.34 24.56 -24.40
CA LYS A 6 4.99 23.37 -23.83
C LYS A 6 4.09 22.79 -22.75
N ALA A 7 3.86 21.47 -22.82
CA ALA A 7 3.20 20.72 -21.75
C ALA A 7 4.26 20.06 -20.86
N GLU A 8 4.12 20.19 -19.54
CA GLU A 8 4.91 19.46 -18.56
C GLU A 8 3.99 18.57 -17.74
N TYR A 9 4.44 17.35 -17.45
CA TYR A 9 3.69 16.36 -16.69
C TYR A 9 4.38 16.10 -15.36
N SER A 10 3.61 15.70 -14.35
CA SER A 10 4.17 15.18 -13.09
C SER A 10 5.06 13.98 -13.39
N LYS A 11 6.29 14.02 -12.89
CA LYS A 11 7.26 12.93 -13.03
C LYS A 11 7.71 12.53 -11.64
N TYR A 12 7.70 11.23 -11.34
CA TYR A 12 8.02 10.73 -10.01
C TYR A 12 8.72 9.37 -10.06
N SER A 13 9.30 8.95 -8.94
CA SER A 13 9.74 7.57 -8.71
C SER A 13 9.38 7.11 -7.30
N ILE A 14 9.29 5.78 -7.13
CA ILE A 14 8.96 5.12 -5.88
C ILE A 14 10.06 4.10 -5.62
N GLU A 15 10.74 4.22 -4.48
CA GLU A 15 11.84 3.32 -4.11
C GLU A 15 11.70 2.82 -2.67
N PRO A 16 11.79 1.52 -2.39
CA PRO A 16 11.99 0.44 -3.36
C PRO A 16 10.77 0.27 -4.27
N ALA A 17 10.99 -0.35 -5.43
CA ALA A 17 9.90 -0.73 -6.32
C ALA A 17 8.98 -1.76 -5.65
N SER A 18 7.70 -1.75 -6.01
CA SER A 18 6.73 -2.74 -5.56
C SER A 18 7.10 -4.15 -6.08
N PRO A 19 6.92 -5.22 -5.30
CA PRO A 19 6.35 -5.24 -3.94
C PRO A 19 7.38 -4.95 -2.84
N ILE A 20 6.86 -4.54 -1.67
CA ILE A 20 7.65 -4.36 -0.44
C ILE A 20 7.47 -5.63 0.39
N ASP A 21 8.57 -6.33 0.66
CA ASP A 21 8.55 -7.61 1.37
C ASP A 21 9.19 -7.49 2.76
N PHE A 22 8.41 -7.79 3.81
CA PHE A 22 8.87 -7.83 5.20
C PHE A 22 9.51 -9.17 5.58
N GLY A 23 9.43 -10.19 4.70
CA GLY A 23 9.90 -11.54 4.97
C GLY A 23 9.17 -12.19 6.15
N ALA A 24 9.87 -13.10 6.82
CA ALA A 24 9.36 -13.72 8.04
C ALA A 24 9.46 -12.73 9.21
N VAL A 25 8.31 -12.34 9.76
CA VAL A 25 8.21 -11.49 10.95
C VAL A 25 7.83 -12.35 12.15
N ILE A 26 8.53 -12.15 13.28
CA ILE A 26 8.28 -12.90 14.50
C ILE A 26 6.95 -12.44 15.11
N LYS A 27 6.14 -13.40 15.57
CA LYS A 27 4.87 -13.10 16.24
C LYS A 27 5.08 -12.15 17.42
N GLY A 28 4.29 -11.08 17.47
CA GLY A 28 4.35 -10.06 18.51
C GLY A 28 5.44 -8.99 18.29
N THR A 29 6.22 -9.06 17.21
CA THR A 29 7.16 -7.98 16.85
C THR A 29 6.54 -7.02 15.85
N LYS A 30 7.15 -5.83 15.78
CA LYS A 30 6.84 -4.82 14.79
C LYS A 30 8.06 -4.59 13.90
N GLU A 31 7.87 -4.69 12.60
CA GLU A 31 8.88 -4.38 11.60
C GLU A 31 8.48 -3.14 10.81
N THR A 32 9.45 -2.34 10.40
CA THR A 32 9.21 -1.06 9.71
C THR A 32 10.03 -0.98 8.44
N GLN A 33 9.37 -0.68 7.32
CA GLN A 33 10.02 -0.35 6.05
C GLN A 33 9.64 1.05 5.58
N THR A 34 10.49 1.63 4.72
CA THR A 34 10.30 2.97 4.18
C THR A 34 10.30 2.93 2.66
N VAL A 35 9.30 3.57 2.08
CA VAL A 35 9.17 3.87 0.66
C VAL A 35 9.43 5.36 0.44
N VAL A 36 10.24 5.68 -0.54
CA VAL A 36 10.55 7.06 -0.94
C VAL A 36 9.78 7.37 -2.21
N LEU A 37 8.83 8.30 -2.11
CA LEU A 37 8.17 8.92 -3.25
C LEU A 37 8.92 10.22 -3.61
N GLU A 38 9.62 10.23 -4.73
CA GLU A 38 10.39 11.37 -5.20
C GLU A 38 9.67 12.09 -6.35
N ASN A 39 9.58 13.42 -6.29
CA ASN A 39 9.15 14.25 -7.40
C ASN A 39 10.33 14.59 -8.30
N LYS A 40 10.42 13.92 -9.46
CA LYS A 40 11.43 14.16 -10.50
C LYS A 40 11.02 15.23 -11.51
N GLY A 41 9.85 15.83 -11.34
CA GLY A 41 9.31 16.89 -12.17
C GLY A 41 9.72 18.30 -11.73
N MET A 42 9.27 19.28 -12.49
CA MET A 42 9.47 20.71 -12.24
C MET A 42 8.28 21.38 -11.53
N LEU A 43 7.14 20.69 -11.45
CA LEU A 43 5.94 21.14 -10.76
C LEU A 43 5.76 20.36 -9.46
N GLY A 44 5.31 21.04 -8.41
CA GLY A 44 4.93 20.38 -7.16
C GLY A 44 3.64 19.57 -7.36
N PHE A 45 3.51 18.44 -6.68
CA PHE A 45 2.28 17.65 -6.69
C PHE A 45 1.86 17.25 -5.28
N LYS A 46 0.60 16.88 -5.13
CA LYS A 46 0.06 16.23 -3.93
C LYS A 46 0.00 14.72 -4.16
N PHE A 47 0.01 13.95 -3.09
CA PHE A 47 -0.22 12.51 -3.18
C PHE A 47 -1.28 12.07 -2.18
N ARG A 48 -1.94 10.95 -2.47
CA ARG A 48 -2.86 10.27 -1.56
C ARG A 48 -2.74 8.76 -1.70
N ILE A 49 -2.61 8.07 -0.57
CA ILE A 49 -2.53 6.61 -0.47
C ILE A 49 -3.88 6.07 -0.02
N HIS A 50 -4.36 5.05 -0.71
CA HIS A 50 -5.60 4.37 -0.37
C HIS A 50 -5.55 2.89 -0.77
N ARG A 51 -6.42 2.08 -0.17
CA ARG A 51 -6.54 0.65 -0.48
C ARG A 51 -6.98 0.47 -1.93
N ALA A 52 -6.39 -0.51 -2.63
CA ALA A 52 -6.93 -0.92 -3.92
C ALA A 52 -8.41 -1.35 -3.76
N PRO A 53 -9.30 -1.03 -4.72
CA PRO A 53 -10.66 -1.55 -4.73
C PRO A 53 -10.61 -3.08 -4.67
N LYS A 54 -11.48 -3.67 -3.86
CA LYS A 54 -11.66 -5.12 -3.89
C LYS A 54 -12.31 -5.46 -5.23
N GLU A 55 -11.55 -5.99 -6.17
CA GLU A 55 -12.16 -6.64 -7.33
C GLU A 55 -13.08 -7.75 -6.79
N ALA A 56 -14.32 -7.78 -7.28
CA ALA A 56 -15.28 -8.81 -6.91
C ALA A 56 -14.79 -10.15 -7.48
N SER A 57 -13.98 -10.86 -6.69
CA SER A 57 -13.64 -12.29 -6.74
C SER A 57 -13.92 -13.05 -8.05
N ALA A 58 -12.86 -13.49 -8.73
CA ALA A 58 -12.90 -14.69 -9.54
C ALA A 58 -11.57 -15.45 -9.40
N LEU A 59 -11.64 -16.63 -8.76
CA LEU A 59 -10.89 -17.86 -9.06
C LEU A 59 -9.33 -17.73 -9.06
N GLU A 60 -8.55 -18.42 -8.24
CA GLU A 60 -8.54 -19.86 -8.02
C GLU A 60 -7.83 -20.24 -6.73
N SER A 61 -8.43 -21.15 -5.97
CA SER A 61 -7.74 -22.02 -5.01
C SER A 61 -7.88 -23.45 -5.50
N LYS A 62 -6.81 -24.00 -6.09
CA LYS A 62 -6.52 -25.44 -6.22
C LYS A 62 -4.99 -25.53 -6.15
N SER A 63 -4.34 -26.29 -5.28
CA SER A 63 -4.45 -27.70 -4.94
C SER A 63 -3.57 -27.94 -3.70
N SER A 64 -3.87 -28.77 -2.68
CA SER A 64 -3.76 -30.23 -2.71
C SER A 64 -4.05 -30.83 -1.31
N LYS A 65 -4.52 -32.09 -1.28
CA LYS A 65 -4.47 -33.12 -0.20
C LYS A 65 -5.76 -33.41 0.62
N GLN A 66 -6.55 -34.33 0.06
CA GLN A 66 -6.97 -35.66 0.60
C GLN A 66 -7.09 -35.87 2.14
N GLY A 67 -8.28 -36.30 2.59
CA GLY A 67 -8.44 -37.31 3.66
C GLY A 67 -9.18 -36.91 4.94
N GLU A 68 -10.50 -37.20 4.97
CA GLU A 68 -11.31 -37.77 6.07
C GLU A 68 -11.45 -37.09 7.47
N SER A 69 -12.72 -37.00 7.91
CA SER A 69 -13.28 -36.75 9.28
C SER A 69 -13.56 -35.31 9.77
N ALA A 70 -14.81 -35.08 10.20
CA ALA A 70 -15.39 -33.84 10.77
C ALA A 70 -15.10 -33.72 12.30
N PRO A 71 -15.49 -32.64 13.07
CA PRO A 71 -16.28 -31.43 12.75
C PRO A 71 -15.77 -30.04 13.32
N LEU A 72 -16.14 -28.93 12.63
CA LEU A 72 -16.23 -27.49 13.08
C LEU A 72 -14.91 -26.77 13.51
N PRO A 73 -14.82 -25.40 13.60
CA PRO A 73 -15.62 -24.27 13.10
C PRO A 73 -14.75 -23.27 12.27
N THR A 74 -15.21 -22.01 12.09
CA THR A 74 -14.47 -20.82 11.62
C THR A 74 -14.39 -20.54 10.11
N LYS A 75 -15.43 -19.89 9.58
CA LYS A 75 -15.27 -18.92 8.49
C LYS A 75 -15.53 -17.52 9.04
N HIS A 76 -14.59 -17.02 9.84
CA HIS A 76 -14.49 -15.58 10.06
C HIS A 76 -13.69 -15.00 8.90
N SER A 77 -14.36 -14.78 7.77
CA SER A 77 -13.91 -13.75 6.82
C SER A 77 -14.06 -12.41 7.54
N ALA A 78 -13.06 -12.07 8.35
CA ALA A 78 -12.98 -10.80 9.04
C ALA A 78 -13.06 -9.70 7.98
N LYS A 79 -14.23 -9.07 7.88
CA LYS A 79 -14.43 -7.79 7.22
C LYS A 79 -13.59 -6.75 7.99
N LYS A 80 -12.27 -6.72 7.79
CA LYS A 80 -11.41 -5.67 8.36
C LYS A 80 -11.67 -4.39 7.57
N SER A 81 -12.59 -3.58 8.11
CA SER A 81 -12.84 -2.20 7.75
C SER A 81 -11.52 -1.44 7.83
N SER A 82 -11.03 -0.92 6.71
CA SER A 82 -9.88 -0.01 6.71
C SER A 82 -10.30 1.29 7.41
N SER A 83 -9.71 1.59 8.56
CA SER A 83 -9.91 2.86 9.24
C SER A 83 -8.82 3.84 8.84
N LEU A 84 -9.23 4.94 8.21
CA LEU A 84 -8.40 6.13 8.04
C LEU A 84 -8.47 6.92 9.35
N THR A 85 -7.40 6.89 10.13
CA THR A 85 -7.19 7.85 11.22
C THR A 85 -6.27 8.96 10.68
N GLN A 86 -6.32 10.16 11.27
CA GLN A 86 -5.65 11.35 10.73
C GLN A 86 -4.18 11.11 10.33
N GLY A 87 -3.91 10.93 9.04
CA GLY A 87 -2.56 10.72 8.49
C GLY A 87 -2.10 9.26 8.33
N HIS A 88 -2.86 8.28 8.81
CA HIS A 88 -2.51 6.86 8.78
C HIS A 88 -3.59 6.00 8.10
N LEU A 89 -3.17 4.92 7.46
CA LEU A 89 -4.04 3.94 6.83
C LEU A 89 -3.71 2.55 7.39
N ASN A 90 -4.70 1.94 8.06
CA ASN A 90 -4.59 0.62 8.65
C ASN A 90 -5.20 -0.45 7.73
N LEU A 91 -4.43 -1.50 7.44
CA LEU A 91 -4.76 -2.56 6.49
C LEU A 91 -4.27 -3.90 7.02
N GLY A 92 -5.17 -4.69 7.61
CA GLY A 92 -4.78 -6.00 8.15
C GLY A 92 -3.82 -5.83 9.33
N MET A 93 -2.55 -6.18 9.11
CA MET A 93 -1.42 -6.02 10.05
C MET A 93 -0.50 -4.84 9.70
N PHE A 94 -0.79 -4.15 8.59
CA PHE A 94 0.04 -3.06 8.09
C PHE A 94 -0.54 -1.69 8.46
N THR A 95 0.35 -0.75 8.80
CA THR A 95 0.03 0.67 9.01
C THR A 95 0.91 1.51 8.09
N VAL A 96 0.29 2.35 7.25
CA VAL A 96 1.00 3.23 6.32
C VAL A 96 0.88 4.68 6.78
N SER A 97 1.97 5.45 6.73
CA SER A 97 1.95 6.89 7.00
C SER A 97 3.16 7.63 6.42
N PRO A 98 3.07 8.91 6.05
CA PRO A 98 1.83 9.66 5.86
C PRO A 98 1.05 9.16 4.64
N CYS A 99 -0.28 9.11 4.72
CA CYS A 99 -1.13 8.69 3.59
C CYS A 99 -1.48 9.81 2.62
N SER A 100 -1.05 11.04 2.87
CA SER A 100 -1.23 12.16 1.95
C SER A 100 -0.24 13.26 2.26
N GLY A 101 0.07 14.07 1.26
CA GLY A 101 0.97 15.21 1.45
C GLY A 101 1.21 15.97 0.15
N SER A 102 2.10 16.95 0.21
CA SER A 102 2.55 17.73 -0.95
C SER A 102 4.07 17.59 -1.09
N ILE A 103 4.55 17.38 -2.32
CA ILE A 103 5.97 17.22 -2.63
C ILE A 103 6.37 18.33 -3.60
N ARG A 104 7.33 19.15 -3.18
CA ARG A 104 7.91 20.23 -4.00
C ARG A 104 8.64 19.65 -5.22
N PRO A 105 8.89 20.43 -6.29
CA PRO A 105 9.77 20.01 -7.37
C PRO A 105 11.12 19.51 -6.82
N ARG A 106 11.62 18.39 -7.34
CA ARG A 106 12.86 17.73 -6.86
C ARG A 106 12.84 17.30 -5.38
N GLY A 107 11.68 17.37 -4.73
CA GLY A 107 11.50 16.95 -3.35
C GLY A 107 11.21 15.45 -3.24
N GLN A 108 11.29 14.93 -2.02
CA GLN A 108 10.97 13.55 -1.70
C GLN A 108 10.13 13.44 -0.45
N GLN A 109 9.29 12.41 -0.37
CA GLN A 109 8.51 12.03 0.78
C GLN A 109 8.85 10.61 1.20
N LYS A 110 9.24 10.43 2.45
CA LYS A 110 9.36 9.10 3.08
C LYS A 110 7.98 8.66 3.58
N ILE A 111 7.54 7.50 3.15
CA ILE A 111 6.31 6.83 3.54
C ILE A 111 6.72 5.57 4.30
N THR A 112 6.36 5.53 5.57
CA THR A 112 6.60 4.39 6.46
C THR A 112 5.48 3.38 6.33
N VAL A 113 5.86 2.11 6.21
CA VAL A 113 4.96 0.96 6.32
C VAL A 113 5.41 0.17 7.54
N GLU A 114 4.57 0.08 8.55
CA GLU A 114 4.79 -0.76 9.73
C GLU A 114 4.00 -2.06 9.58
N CYS A 115 4.61 -3.20 9.91
CA CYS A 115 4.00 -4.51 9.98
C CYS A 115 3.98 -4.98 11.44
N LEU A 116 2.79 -5.19 12.00
CA LEU A 116 2.61 -5.70 13.36
C LEU A 116 2.06 -7.13 13.33
N ALA A 117 2.93 -8.13 13.52
CA ALA A 117 2.60 -9.55 13.37
C ALA A 117 1.90 -10.12 14.61
N GLU A 118 0.67 -9.67 14.91
CA GLU A 118 -0.09 -10.14 16.08
C GLU A 118 -0.59 -11.60 15.94
N GLN A 119 -0.84 -12.02 14.70
CA GLN A 119 -1.39 -13.34 14.37
C GLN A 119 -0.47 -14.07 13.40
N GLU A 120 -0.43 -15.39 13.52
CA GLU A 120 0.32 -16.25 12.61
C GLU A 120 -0.40 -16.34 11.26
N GLY A 121 0.37 -16.33 10.17
CA GLY A 121 -0.15 -16.45 8.81
C GLY A 121 0.62 -15.61 7.82
N THR A 122 0.13 -15.58 6.59
CA THR A 122 0.59 -14.68 5.53
C THR A 122 -0.42 -13.55 5.35
N CYS A 123 0.07 -12.35 5.05
CA CYS A 123 -0.80 -11.24 4.72
C CYS A 123 -0.14 -10.39 3.64
N GLU A 124 -0.94 -10.07 2.63
CA GLU A 124 -0.58 -9.27 1.47
C GLU A 124 -1.71 -8.25 1.27
N GLU A 125 -1.34 -6.99 1.03
CA GLU A 125 -2.29 -5.90 0.83
C GLU A 125 -1.85 -5.03 -0.33
N GLN A 126 -2.79 -4.67 -1.20
CA GLN A 126 -2.56 -3.80 -2.35
C GLN A 126 -2.99 -2.37 -2.08
N LEU A 127 -2.13 -1.43 -2.48
CA LEU A 127 -2.29 0.00 -2.26
C LEU A 127 -2.07 0.77 -3.54
N TYR A 128 -2.80 1.88 -3.67
CA TYR A 128 -2.59 2.86 -4.73
C TYR A 128 -2.11 4.18 -4.14
N ILE A 129 -1.20 4.81 -4.88
CA ILE A 129 -0.72 6.17 -4.63
C ILE A 129 -1.21 7.04 -5.78
N ASP A 130 -2.21 7.87 -5.52
CA ASP A 130 -2.66 8.88 -6.47
C ASP A 130 -1.69 10.05 -6.47
N ILE A 131 -1.31 10.51 -7.66
CA ILE A 131 -0.62 11.78 -7.87
C ILE A 131 -1.65 12.82 -8.27
N LEU A 132 -1.82 13.83 -7.42
CA LEU A 132 -2.85 14.86 -7.51
C LEU A 132 -2.20 16.22 -7.82
N GLY A 133 -2.85 17.03 -8.64
CA GLY A 133 -2.34 18.35 -9.05
C GLY A 133 -1.84 18.31 -10.50
N ARG A 134 -2.56 19.04 -11.34
CA ARG A 134 -2.21 19.37 -12.73
C ARG A 134 -1.44 20.68 -12.75
#